data_AF-A0A964LBR5-F1
#
_entry.id   AF-A0A964LBR5-F1
#
_cell.length_a   1.000
_cell.length_b   1.000
_cell.length_c   1.000
_cell.angle_alpha   90.00
_cell.angle_beta   90.00
_cell.angle_gamma   90.00
#
_symmetry.space_group_name_H-M   'P 1'
#
loop_
_entity.id
_entity.type
_entity.pdbx_description
1 polymer ?
#
loop_
_entity_poly.entity_id
_entity_poly.type
_entity_poly.pdbx_seq_one_letter_code
_entity_poly.pdbx_strand_id
1 'polypeptide(L)'
;MPLVCPECKQLFEQNGVCPLCNVVLLYHAQNLQNEPSPSKPVADESSEWQQTPWGKILVGLVLAQGLSYGLQRVLTAGFLASGDGSDTWDTLFGIVIHHAILGFSLLIGGVLSGAGQSRGIIYGALVGFTSGIISFFVQDLKGEFYSAVLVYAVPLIHLATGALGGALGVLIWRPTPKLPELEGTTTPTPVIASQVGSSLANLFAGQVYLGRVSAGAFLIVIGVVWSKAALDFLLRASNGTLTISSQLQAQLVSLEITALVALVGAGFAGATTRNGLKQGLCVGIAAAAIVLGLQINGPKFTLESAIFTQSGIITVAMVGGWFGGQLFPPVSARRRKGHIPY
;
A
#
# COMPACT_ATOMS: atom_id res chain seq x y z
N MET A 1 -32.39 -17.42 -26.77
CA MET A 1 -31.27 -16.54 -26.36
C MET A 1 -30.27 -16.50 -27.50
N PRO A 2 -29.96 -15.32 -28.07
CA PRO A 2 -29.20 -15.25 -29.30
C PRO A 2 -27.74 -15.67 -29.07
N LEU A 3 -27.28 -16.60 -29.89
CA LEU A 3 -25.92 -17.10 -29.90
C LEU A 3 -25.15 -16.36 -31.01
N VAL A 4 -23.91 -15.96 -30.75
CA VAL A 4 -23.09 -15.24 -31.74
C VAL A 4 -21.99 -16.16 -32.27
N CYS A 5 -21.84 -16.18 -33.58
CA CYS A 5 -20.71 -16.81 -34.23
C CYS A 5 -19.47 -15.89 -34.16
N PRO A 6 -18.33 -16.34 -33.60
CA PRO A 6 -17.12 -15.51 -33.54
C PRO A 6 -16.56 -15.22 -34.94
N GLU A 7 -16.70 -16.15 -35.88
CA GLU A 7 -16.20 -16.02 -37.25
C GLU A 7 -17.16 -15.18 -38.12
N CYS A 8 -18.44 -15.55 -38.16
CA CYS A 8 -19.40 -14.91 -39.05
C CYS A 8 -19.98 -13.59 -38.50
N LYS A 9 -19.80 -13.31 -37.20
CA LYS A 9 -20.39 -12.16 -36.48
C LYS A 9 -21.92 -12.02 -36.64
N GLN A 10 -22.61 -13.12 -36.95
CA GLN A 10 -24.07 -13.18 -37.06
C GLN A 10 -24.71 -13.78 -35.80
N LEU A 11 -25.95 -13.38 -35.54
CA LEU A 11 -26.79 -13.83 -34.44
C LEU A 11 -27.67 -15.00 -34.91
N PHE A 12 -27.72 -16.07 -34.12
CA PHE A 12 -28.52 -17.26 -34.39
C PHE A 12 -29.37 -17.61 -33.17
N GLU A 13 -30.61 -18.04 -33.37
CA GLU A 13 -31.53 -18.32 -32.27
C GLU A 13 -31.65 -19.79 -31.88
N GLN A 14 -31.37 -20.74 -32.79
CA GLN A 14 -31.86 -22.12 -32.63
C GLN A 14 -30.82 -23.25 -32.61
N ASN A 15 -29.54 -23.02 -32.90
CA ASN A 15 -28.54 -24.10 -32.89
C ASN A 15 -27.31 -23.70 -32.08
N GLY A 16 -26.65 -24.65 -31.41
CA GLY A 16 -25.37 -24.43 -30.71
C GLY A 16 -24.16 -24.32 -31.65
N VAL A 17 -24.37 -24.46 -32.96
CA VAL A 17 -23.35 -24.48 -34.00
C VAL A 17 -23.79 -23.59 -35.16
N CYS A 18 -22.88 -22.78 -35.69
CA CYS A 18 -23.15 -21.86 -36.80
C CYS A 18 -23.39 -22.65 -38.10
N PRO A 19 -24.51 -22.46 -38.80
CA PRO A 19 -24.79 -23.20 -40.04
C PRO A 19 -23.85 -22.83 -41.20
N LEU A 20 -23.18 -21.68 -41.14
CA LEU A 20 -22.28 -21.20 -42.20
C LEU A 20 -20.86 -21.74 -42.05
N CYS A 21 -20.30 -21.73 -40.84
CA CYS A 21 -18.90 -22.10 -40.60
C CYS A 21 -18.71 -23.32 -39.70
N ASN A 22 -19.80 -23.91 -39.20
CA ASN A 22 -19.81 -25.09 -38.32
C ASN A 22 -19.04 -24.92 -36.99
N VAL A 23 -18.78 -23.68 -36.57
CA VAL A 23 -18.14 -23.37 -35.28
C VAL A 23 -19.18 -23.30 -34.16
N VAL A 24 -18.83 -23.78 -32.97
CA VAL A 24 -19.66 -23.69 -31.76
C VAL A 24 -19.96 -22.22 -31.48
N LEU A 25 -21.25 -21.90 -31.42
CA LEU A 25 -21.70 -20.54 -31.19
C LEU A 25 -21.48 -20.19 -29.71
N LEU A 26 -20.92 -19.02 -29.47
CA LEU A 26 -20.70 -18.54 -28.13
C LEU A 26 -21.95 -17.83 -27.64
N TYR A 27 -22.30 -18.09 -26.39
CA TYR A 27 -23.38 -17.41 -25.74
C TYR A 27 -23.04 -15.92 -25.62
N HIS A 28 -23.66 -15.11 -26.47
CA HIS A 28 -23.60 -13.67 -26.34
C HIS A 28 -24.49 -13.35 -25.15
N ALA A 29 -23.84 -13.09 -24.02
CA ALA A 29 -24.53 -12.40 -22.94
C ALA A 29 -24.86 -11.02 -23.51
N GLN A 30 -26.03 -10.92 -24.15
CA GLN A 30 -26.62 -9.66 -24.55
C GLN A 30 -26.57 -8.82 -23.30
N ASN A 31 -25.62 -7.88 -23.31
CA ASN A 31 -25.43 -6.97 -22.22
C ASN A 31 -26.82 -6.38 -21.97
N LEU A 32 -27.31 -6.43 -20.73
CA LEU A 32 -28.50 -5.74 -20.24
C LEU A 32 -28.31 -4.21 -20.39
N GLN A 33 -28.09 -3.75 -21.62
CA GLN A 33 -27.80 -2.37 -22.03
C GLN A 33 -28.98 -1.75 -22.77
N ASN A 34 -30.04 -2.51 -23.06
CA ASN A 34 -31.28 -1.99 -23.62
C ASN A 34 -32.36 -1.67 -22.57
N GLU A 35 -32.13 -2.02 -21.29
CA GLU A 35 -32.73 -1.19 -20.23
C GLU A 35 -31.87 0.07 -20.16
N PRO A 36 -32.46 1.29 -20.15
CA PRO A 36 -31.74 2.52 -19.87
C PRO A 36 -31.12 2.37 -18.48
N SER A 37 -29.89 1.85 -18.46
CA SER A 37 -29.13 1.62 -17.24
C SER A 37 -29.10 2.96 -16.51
N PRO A 38 -29.52 3.01 -15.22
CA PRO A 38 -29.36 4.22 -14.44
C PRO A 38 -27.92 4.67 -14.60
N SER A 39 -27.76 5.85 -15.21
CA SER A 39 -26.52 6.43 -15.71
C SER A 39 -25.39 6.12 -14.74
N LYS A 40 -24.55 5.14 -15.10
CA LYS A 40 -23.38 4.81 -14.30
C LYS A 40 -22.56 6.09 -14.19
N PRO A 41 -22.22 6.54 -12.98
CA PRO A 41 -21.41 7.73 -12.80
C PRO A 41 -20.14 7.54 -13.62
N VAL A 42 -19.88 8.48 -14.54
CA VAL A 42 -18.54 8.71 -15.07
C VAL A 42 -17.74 9.08 -13.83
N ALA A 43 -17.06 8.08 -13.28
CA ALA A 43 -16.23 8.27 -12.11
C ALA A 43 -15.22 9.35 -12.48
N ASP A 44 -15.21 10.43 -11.70
CA ASP A 44 -14.27 11.54 -11.80
C ASP A 44 -12.89 11.03 -12.26
N GLU A 45 -12.49 11.37 -13.49
CA GLU A 45 -11.13 11.18 -13.99
C GLU A 45 -10.08 11.91 -13.12
N SER A 46 -10.53 12.77 -12.20
CA SER A 46 -9.70 13.70 -11.44
C SER A 46 -8.92 13.10 -10.27
N SER A 47 -8.90 11.78 -10.03
CA SER A 47 -8.08 11.23 -8.92
C SER A 47 -7.36 9.91 -9.16
N GLU A 48 -7.19 9.44 -10.40
CA GLU A 48 -6.43 8.21 -10.68
C GLU A 48 -4.97 8.47 -11.08
N TRP A 49 -4.44 9.68 -10.89
CA TRP A 49 -3.02 9.95 -11.19
C TRP A 49 -2.09 8.96 -10.46
N GLN A 50 -2.46 8.54 -9.24
CA GLN A 50 -1.73 7.54 -8.45
C GLN A 50 -1.75 6.13 -9.07
N GLN A 51 -2.76 5.82 -9.89
CA GLN A 51 -2.86 4.54 -10.59
C GLN A 51 -2.04 4.53 -11.89
N THR A 52 -1.70 5.71 -12.43
CA THR A 52 -0.79 5.80 -13.57
C THR A 52 0.59 5.24 -13.23
N PRO A 53 1.33 4.70 -14.21
CA PRO A 53 2.70 4.22 -13.98
C PRO A 53 3.60 5.27 -13.31
N TRP A 54 3.49 6.53 -13.74
CA TRP A 54 4.26 7.64 -13.18
C TRP A 54 3.85 7.99 -11.76
N GLY A 55 2.55 7.97 -11.45
CA GLY A 55 2.07 8.18 -10.08
C GLY A 55 2.58 7.12 -9.12
N LYS A 56 2.57 5.84 -9.51
CA LYS A 56 3.12 4.74 -8.69
C LYS A 56 4.62 4.86 -8.47
N ILE A 57 5.38 5.28 -9.50
CA ILE A 57 6.82 5.55 -9.37
C ILE A 57 7.05 6.71 -8.39
N LEU A 58 6.30 7.81 -8.52
CA LEU A 58 6.41 8.96 -7.64
C LEU A 58 6.07 8.60 -6.18
N VAL A 59 4.96 7.88 -5.96
CA VAL A 59 4.56 7.41 -4.63
C VAL A 59 5.60 6.47 -4.04
N GLY A 60 6.11 5.51 -4.82
CA GLY A 60 7.16 4.59 -4.40
C GLY A 60 8.47 5.32 -4.04
N LEU A 61 8.84 6.35 -4.81
CA LEU A 61 10.02 7.16 -4.59
C LEU A 61 9.89 8.01 -3.31
N VAL A 62 8.77 8.71 -3.13
CA VAL A 62 8.48 9.50 -1.93
C VAL A 62 8.47 8.61 -0.70
N LEU A 63 7.85 7.43 -0.79
CA LEU A 63 7.82 6.47 0.31
C LEU A 63 9.22 5.95 0.65
N ALA A 64 10.02 5.56 -0.36
CA ALA A 64 11.38 5.07 -0.12
C ALA A 64 12.28 6.14 0.52
N GLN A 65 12.22 7.38 0.04
CA GLN A 65 13.00 8.50 0.57
C GLN A 65 12.53 8.89 1.97
N GLY A 66 11.22 9.03 2.17
CA GLY A 66 10.64 9.35 3.47
C GLY A 66 10.93 8.28 4.53
N LEU A 67 10.81 7.01 4.16
CA LEU A 67 11.10 5.89 5.07
C LEU A 67 12.59 5.82 5.39
N SER A 68 13.47 6.00 4.41
CA SER A 68 14.91 6.01 4.64
C SER A 68 15.33 7.15 5.56
N TYR A 69 14.84 8.37 5.30
CA TYR A 69 15.14 9.54 6.13
C TYR A 69 14.56 9.38 7.54
N GLY A 70 13.32 8.90 7.65
CA GLY A 70 12.67 8.64 8.94
C GLY A 70 13.44 7.62 9.77
N LEU A 71 13.77 6.46 9.20
CA LEU A 71 14.56 5.42 9.87
C LEU A 71 15.96 5.93 10.25
N GLN A 72 16.62 6.67 9.36
CA GLN A 72 17.92 7.27 9.66
C GLN A 72 17.82 8.24 10.85
N ARG A 73 16.76 9.07 10.91
CA ARG A 73 16.55 10.00 12.03
C ARG A 73 16.24 9.28 13.33
N VAL A 74 15.43 8.22 13.29
CA VAL A 74 15.16 7.37 14.47
C VAL A 74 16.44 6.72 14.96
N LEU A 75 17.28 6.18 14.08
CA LEU A 75 18.57 5.60 14.48
C LEU A 75 19.58 6.65 14.94
N THR A 76 19.61 7.83 14.32
CA THR A 76 20.48 8.93 14.75
C THR A 76 20.07 9.43 16.14
N ALA A 77 18.77 9.58 16.39
CA ALA A 77 18.25 9.88 17.72
C ALA A 77 18.59 8.75 18.71
N GLY A 78 18.57 7.51 18.22
CA GLY A 78 19.16 6.33 18.85
C GLY A 78 20.58 6.60 19.31
N PHE A 79 21.51 6.77 18.37
CA PHE A 79 22.94 7.00 18.63
C PHE A 79 23.23 8.24 19.48
N LEU A 80 22.51 9.35 19.27
CA LEU A 80 22.69 10.56 20.10
C LEU A 80 22.24 10.37 21.54
N ALA A 81 21.09 9.71 21.75
CA ALA A 81 20.69 9.28 23.08
C ALA A 81 21.67 8.25 23.64
N SER A 82 22.49 7.67 22.76
CA SER A 82 23.39 6.59 23.07
C SER A 82 24.70 7.02 23.74
N GLY A 83 24.98 8.32 23.70
CA GLY A 83 26.28 8.87 24.06
C GLY A 83 27.36 8.56 23.02
N ASP A 84 27.06 7.76 22.00
CA ASP A 84 27.92 7.66 20.81
C ASP A 84 27.74 8.95 19.99
N GLY A 85 28.85 9.64 19.74
CA GLY A 85 28.84 10.90 19.02
C GLY A 85 28.33 10.79 17.58
N SER A 86 28.32 11.91 16.86
CA SER A 86 28.05 11.96 15.41
C SER A 86 28.87 10.96 14.59
N ASP A 87 30.02 10.55 15.12
CA ASP A 87 31.04 9.72 14.48
C ASP A 87 30.58 8.26 14.25
N THR A 88 29.46 7.82 14.83
CA THR A 88 28.95 6.45 14.60
C THR A 88 28.68 6.18 13.12
N TRP A 89 28.21 7.18 12.38
CA TRP A 89 27.95 7.04 10.94
C TRP A 89 29.21 6.87 10.10
N ASP A 90 30.36 7.33 10.61
CA ASP A 90 31.67 7.19 9.96
C ASP A 90 32.31 5.80 10.20
N THR A 91 31.76 5.03 11.14
CA THR A 91 32.21 3.65 11.38
C THR A 91 31.74 2.70 10.28
N LEU A 92 32.48 1.60 10.07
CA LEU A 92 32.06 0.53 9.14
C LEU A 92 30.64 0.02 9.44
N PHE A 93 30.29 -0.07 10.73
CA PHE A 93 28.96 -0.49 11.17
C PHE A 93 27.88 0.53 10.78
N GLY A 94 28.14 1.83 10.99
CA GLY A 94 27.26 2.92 10.56
C GLY A 94 27.01 2.91 9.05
N ILE A 95 28.06 2.68 8.25
CA ILE A 95 27.97 2.55 6.79
C ILE A 95 27.09 1.36 6.40
N VAL A 96 27.29 0.19 7.02
CA VAL A 96 26.48 -1.02 6.76
C VAL A 96 25.00 -0.78 7.11
N ILE A 97 24.74 -0.19 8.28
CA ILE A 97 23.37 0.17 8.71
C ILE A 97 22.73 1.14 7.72
N HIS A 98 23.47 2.17 7.29
CA HIS A 98 22.98 3.16 6.35
C HIS A 98 22.52 2.52 5.04
N HIS A 99 23.34 1.62 4.48
CA HIS A 99 23.01 0.88 3.26
C HIS A 99 21.85 -0.10 3.47
N ALA A 100 21.74 -0.73 4.65
CA ALA A 100 20.63 -1.60 4.98
C ALA A 100 19.29 -0.84 5.03
N ILE A 101 19.28 0.36 5.63
CA ILE A 101 18.08 1.23 5.67
C ILE A 101 17.67 1.66 4.27
N LEU A 102 18.63 2.13 3.46
CA LEU A 102 18.37 2.55 2.08
C LEU A 102 17.83 1.39 1.26
N GLY A 103 18.48 0.22 1.33
CA GLY A 103 18.07 -0.98 0.63
C GLY A 103 16.67 -1.46 1.04
N PHE A 104 16.38 -1.49 2.34
CA PHE A 104 15.06 -1.86 2.85
C PHE A 104 13.97 -0.89 2.39
N SER A 105 14.23 0.42 2.48
CA SER A 105 13.26 1.44 2.09
C SER A 105 12.99 1.43 0.59
N LEU A 106 14.03 1.24 -0.22
CA LEU A 106 13.93 1.05 -1.67
C LEU A 106 13.18 -0.21 -2.05
N LEU A 107 13.39 -1.31 -1.32
CA LEU A 107 12.67 -2.55 -1.57
C LEU A 107 11.16 -2.34 -1.37
N ILE A 108 10.76 -1.64 -0.30
CA ILE A 108 9.34 -1.31 -0.05
C ILE A 108 8.77 -0.39 -1.14
N GLY A 109 9.47 0.69 -1.49
CA GLY A 109 9.05 1.60 -2.56
C GLY A 109 8.96 0.90 -3.92
N GLY A 110 9.91 -0.01 -4.20
CA GLY A 110 9.94 -0.86 -5.38
C GLY A 110 8.74 -1.81 -5.44
N VAL A 111 8.47 -2.55 -4.35
CA VAL A 111 7.29 -3.44 -4.21
C VAL A 111 6.01 -2.68 -4.55
N LEU A 112 5.88 -1.47 -4.01
CA LEU A 112 4.70 -0.66 -4.21
C LEU A 112 4.54 -0.19 -5.66
N SER A 113 5.62 0.29 -6.27
CA SER A 113 5.61 0.72 -7.67
C SER A 113 5.35 -0.42 -8.66
N GLY A 114 5.78 -1.64 -8.32
CA GLY A 114 5.58 -2.84 -9.13
C GLY A 114 4.22 -3.51 -8.95
N ALA A 115 3.48 -3.19 -7.88
CA ALA A 115 2.23 -3.86 -7.56
C ALA A 115 1.17 -3.67 -8.65
N GLY A 116 0.66 -4.79 -9.17
CA GLY A 116 -0.39 -4.84 -10.19
C GLY A 116 0.08 -4.46 -11.59
N GLN A 117 1.39 -4.33 -11.83
CA GLN A 117 1.95 -3.91 -13.11
C GLN A 117 2.63 -5.07 -13.85
N SER A 118 2.42 -5.19 -15.16
CA SER A 118 3.09 -6.25 -15.95
C SER A 118 4.59 -6.02 -16.11
N ARG A 119 5.01 -4.75 -16.00
CA ARG A 119 6.41 -4.31 -16.09
C ARG A 119 6.95 -3.84 -14.73
N GLY A 120 6.48 -4.45 -13.64
CA GLY A 120 6.84 -3.97 -12.29
C GLY A 120 8.33 -3.98 -11.97
N ILE A 121 9.12 -4.89 -12.58
CA ILE A 121 10.59 -4.87 -12.48
C ILE A 121 11.16 -3.54 -13.00
N ILE A 122 10.67 -3.06 -14.14
CA ILE A 122 11.14 -1.81 -14.76
C ILE A 122 10.74 -0.61 -13.89
N TYR A 123 9.52 -0.59 -13.35
CA TYR A 123 9.08 0.49 -12.46
C TYR A 123 9.87 0.52 -11.16
N GLY A 124 10.11 -0.62 -10.54
CA GLY A 124 10.98 -0.73 -9.38
C GLY A 124 12.42 -0.28 -9.68
N ALA A 125 12.98 -0.68 -10.83
CA ALA A 125 14.30 -0.25 -11.27
C ALA A 125 14.39 1.28 -11.44
N LEU A 126 13.35 1.91 -12.01
CA LEU A 126 13.24 3.37 -12.14
C LEU A 126 13.18 4.07 -10.78
N VAL A 127 12.41 3.54 -9.82
CA VAL A 127 12.38 4.06 -8.45
C VAL A 127 13.77 3.97 -7.82
N GLY A 128 14.43 2.80 -7.94
CA GLY A 128 15.79 2.57 -7.47
C GLY A 128 16.80 3.55 -8.06
N PHE A 129 16.84 3.65 -9.39
CA PHE A 129 17.77 4.53 -10.10
C PHE A 129 17.56 6.00 -9.73
N THR A 130 16.31 6.48 -9.75
CA THR A 130 15.98 7.87 -9.40
C THR A 130 16.34 8.19 -7.95
N SER A 131 16.08 7.24 -7.03
CA SER A 131 16.47 7.35 -5.63
C SER A 131 18.00 7.42 -5.48
N GLY A 132 18.76 6.62 -6.23
CA GLY A 132 20.23 6.67 -6.25
C GLY A 132 20.77 8.01 -6.73
N ILE A 133 20.17 8.60 -7.77
CA ILE A 133 20.51 9.95 -8.23
C ILE A 133 20.23 10.99 -7.14
N ILE A 134 19.07 10.92 -6.48
CA ILE A 134 18.72 11.84 -5.39
C ILE A 134 19.71 11.71 -4.25
N SER A 135 20.04 10.49 -3.82
CA SER A 135 21.04 10.24 -2.78
C SER A 135 22.40 10.82 -3.14
N PHE A 136 22.83 10.68 -4.39
CA PHE A 136 24.07 11.27 -4.90
C PHE A 136 24.06 12.81 -4.80
N PHE A 137 23.00 13.48 -5.25
CA PHE A 137 22.90 14.95 -5.13
C PHE A 137 22.82 15.43 -3.68
N VAL A 138 22.09 14.71 -2.82
CA VAL A 138 21.99 15.05 -1.39
C VAL A 138 23.34 14.92 -0.69
N GLN A 139 24.17 13.96 -1.10
CA GLN A 139 25.52 13.78 -0.60
C GLN A 139 26.48 14.87 -1.08
N ASP A 140 26.43 15.21 -2.37
CA ASP A 140 27.23 16.30 -2.95
C ASP A 140 26.95 17.63 -2.24
N LEU A 141 25.67 17.91 -1.94
CA LEU A 141 25.26 19.09 -1.18
C LEU A 141 25.78 19.12 0.27
N LYS A 142 26.12 17.97 0.85
CA LYS A 142 26.73 17.88 2.19
C LYS A 142 28.25 18.06 2.17
N GLY A 143 28.87 18.07 0.99
CA GLY A 143 30.33 18.18 0.85
C GLY A 143 31.08 16.91 1.28
N GLU A 144 30.41 15.76 1.37
CA GLU A 144 31.04 14.49 1.70
C GLU A 144 31.77 13.93 0.45
N PHE A 145 33.09 13.80 0.53
CA PHE A 145 33.89 13.28 -0.59
C PHE A 145 33.77 11.76 -0.69
N TYR A 146 33.10 11.28 -1.73
CA TYR A 146 33.03 9.85 -2.03
C TYR A 146 34.24 9.37 -2.84
N SER A 147 34.65 8.13 -2.55
CA SER A 147 35.44 7.34 -3.49
C SER A 147 34.75 7.34 -4.85
N ALA A 148 35.50 7.60 -5.92
CA ALA A 148 34.99 7.58 -7.30
C ALA A 148 34.24 6.27 -7.62
N VAL A 149 34.60 5.15 -6.98
CA VAL A 149 33.92 3.87 -7.14
C VAL A 149 32.49 3.90 -6.59
N LEU A 150 32.27 4.57 -5.44
CA LEU A 150 30.95 4.62 -4.80
C LEU A 150 29.95 5.43 -5.62
N VAL A 151 30.42 6.49 -6.30
CA VAL A 151 29.61 7.33 -7.19
C VAL A 151 28.90 6.52 -8.27
N TYR A 152 29.58 5.51 -8.83
CA TYR A 152 28.99 4.63 -9.84
C TYR A 152 28.26 3.43 -9.22
N ALA A 153 28.73 2.91 -8.10
CA ALA A 153 28.16 1.73 -7.47
C ALA A 153 26.78 2.01 -6.83
N VAL A 154 26.58 3.16 -6.19
CA VAL A 154 25.36 3.45 -5.43
C VAL A 154 24.10 3.46 -6.32
N PRO A 155 24.05 4.18 -7.46
CA PRO A 155 22.88 4.14 -8.34
C PRO A 155 22.60 2.74 -8.91
N LEU A 156 23.64 1.96 -9.19
CA LEU A 156 23.51 0.58 -9.70
C LEU A 156 22.93 -0.37 -8.64
N ILE A 157 23.41 -0.29 -7.40
CA ILE A 157 22.87 -1.06 -6.27
C ILE A 157 21.41 -0.66 -6.04
N HIS A 158 21.10 0.64 -6.02
CA HIS A 158 19.73 1.10 -5.82
C HIS A 158 18.81 0.64 -6.96
N LEU A 159 19.26 0.70 -8.21
CA LEU A 159 18.54 0.16 -9.37
C LEU A 159 18.23 -1.32 -9.20
N ALA A 160 19.23 -2.13 -8.82
CA ALA A 160 19.05 -3.57 -8.61
C ALA A 160 18.08 -3.87 -7.45
N THR A 161 18.21 -3.18 -6.31
CA THR A 161 17.32 -3.34 -5.16
C THR A 161 15.89 -2.90 -5.48
N GLY A 162 15.73 -1.78 -6.19
CA GLY A 162 14.44 -1.30 -6.67
C GLY A 162 13.79 -2.29 -7.63
N ALA A 163 14.56 -2.85 -8.57
CA ALA A 163 14.10 -3.87 -9.52
C ALA A 163 13.62 -5.14 -8.81
N LEU A 164 14.36 -5.59 -7.78
CA LEU A 164 13.99 -6.72 -6.93
C LEU A 164 12.68 -6.44 -6.17
N GLY A 165 12.56 -5.26 -5.58
CA GLY A 165 11.31 -4.80 -4.96
C GLY A 165 10.16 -4.83 -5.97
N GLY A 166 10.35 -4.25 -7.16
CA GLY A 166 9.38 -4.27 -8.24
C GLY A 166 8.94 -5.69 -8.64
N ALA A 167 9.90 -6.62 -8.76
CA ALA A 167 9.63 -8.03 -9.03
C ALA A 167 8.76 -8.67 -7.94
N LEU A 168 9.09 -8.44 -6.67
CA LEU A 168 8.30 -8.90 -5.52
C LEU A 168 6.88 -8.30 -5.56
N GLY A 169 6.75 -7.02 -5.92
CA GLY A 169 5.45 -6.37 -6.14
C GLY A 169 4.58 -7.08 -7.18
N VAL A 170 5.17 -7.50 -8.30
CA VAL A 170 4.47 -8.28 -9.34
C VAL A 170 4.09 -9.67 -8.85
N LEU A 171 4.97 -10.32 -8.07
CA LEU A 171 4.71 -11.65 -7.54
C LEU A 171 3.55 -11.66 -6.55
N ILE A 172 3.53 -10.68 -5.62
CA ILE A 172 2.48 -10.55 -4.61
C ILE A 172 1.18 -10.04 -5.24
N TRP A 173 1.27 -9.03 -6.13
CA TRP A 173 0.13 -8.44 -6.84
C TRP A 173 0.28 -8.61 -8.34
N ARG A 174 -0.16 -9.78 -8.84
CA ARG A 174 -0.11 -10.10 -10.27
C ARG A 174 -0.94 -9.10 -11.09
N PRO A 175 -0.45 -8.69 -12.27
CA PRO A 175 -1.19 -7.80 -13.15
C PRO A 175 -2.49 -8.45 -13.63
N THR A 176 -3.55 -7.65 -13.76
CA THR A 176 -4.78 -8.11 -14.39
C THR A 176 -4.51 -8.49 -15.84
N PRO A 177 -4.91 -9.70 -16.28
CA PRO A 177 -4.74 -10.10 -17.67
C PRO A 177 -5.49 -9.13 -18.57
N LYS A 178 -4.84 -8.62 -19.62
CA LYS A 178 -5.48 -7.80 -20.64
C LYS A 178 -6.52 -8.66 -21.33
N LEU A 179 -7.80 -8.35 -21.12
CA LEU A 179 -8.87 -8.96 -21.90
C LEU A 179 -8.77 -8.36 -23.31
N PRO A 180 -8.85 -9.16 -24.38
CA PRO A 180 -8.90 -8.63 -25.74
C PRO A 180 -10.09 -7.67 -25.81
N GLU A 181 -9.81 -6.39 -26.09
CA GLU A 181 -10.84 -5.42 -26.37
C GLU A 181 -11.63 -5.95 -27.55
N LEU A 182 -12.92 -6.19 -27.34
CA LEU A 182 -13.85 -6.54 -28.41
C LEU A 182 -14.00 -5.28 -29.26
N GLU A 183 -13.15 -5.14 -30.28
CA GLU A 183 -13.26 -4.15 -31.35
C GLU A 183 -14.61 -4.33 -32.05
N GLY A 184 -15.60 -3.58 -31.57
CA GLY A 184 -16.93 -3.61 -32.14
C GLY A 184 -17.85 -2.63 -31.46
N THR A 185 -18.22 -1.59 -32.20
CA THR A 185 -19.32 -0.62 -31.96
C THR A 185 -18.86 0.73 -31.41
N THR A 186 -18.30 1.53 -32.31
CA THR A 186 -18.16 2.99 -32.22
C THR A 186 -19.54 3.66 -32.28
N THR A 187 -20.20 3.87 -31.15
CA THR A 187 -21.30 4.85 -31.06
C THR A 187 -21.00 5.83 -29.93
N PRO A 188 -20.66 7.10 -30.24
CA PRO A 188 -20.33 8.10 -29.23
C PRO A 188 -21.60 8.48 -28.47
N THR A 189 -21.66 8.16 -27.18
CA THR A 189 -22.80 8.50 -26.31
C THR A 189 -22.53 9.85 -25.62
N PRO A 190 -23.49 10.80 -25.62
CA PRO A 190 -23.30 12.15 -25.08
C PRO A 190 -23.16 12.17 -23.54
N VAL A 191 -22.31 13.08 -23.05
CA VAL A 191 -21.98 13.26 -21.63
C VAL A 191 -22.89 14.33 -21.01
N ILE A 192 -23.74 13.95 -20.06
CA ILE A 192 -24.58 14.88 -19.28
C ILE A 192 -24.00 14.97 -17.86
N ALA A 193 -23.78 16.19 -17.37
CA ALA A 193 -23.22 16.50 -16.06
C ALA A 193 -24.30 16.52 -14.96
N SER A 194 -24.09 15.86 -13.81
CA SER A 194 -24.87 16.15 -12.59
C SER A 194 -24.21 15.73 -11.26
N GLN A 195 -24.22 16.69 -10.33
CA GLN A 195 -24.50 16.66 -8.88
C GLN A 195 -23.64 15.81 -7.91
N VAL A 196 -22.74 16.56 -7.26
CA VAL A 196 -21.71 16.26 -6.23
C VAL A 196 -22.24 15.75 -4.86
N GLY A 197 -23.56 15.66 -4.64
CA GLY A 197 -24.14 15.55 -3.29
C GLY A 197 -24.13 14.17 -2.61
N SER A 198 -24.00 13.05 -3.34
CA SER A 198 -24.23 11.69 -2.78
C SER A 198 -22.95 10.88 -2.53
N SER A 199 -21.76 11.47 -2.63
CA SER A 199 -20.50 10.70 -2.61
C SER A 199 -20.15 10.13 -1.22
N LEU A 200 -20.43 10.86 -0.14
CA LEU A 200 -20.07 10.44 1.22
C LEU A 200 -20.83 9.21 1.71
N ALA A 201 -22.12 9.09 1.39
CA ALA A 201 -22.93 7.93 1.78
C ALA A 201 -22.45 6.63 1.10
N ASN A 202 -21.89 6.75 -0.11
CA ASN A 202 -21.35 5.61 -0.85
C ASN A 202 -19.96 5.18 -0.36
N LEU A 203 -19.20 6.04 0.33
CA LEU A 203 -17.87 5.67 0.87
C LEU A 203 -17.93 4.55 1.93
N PHE A 204 -19.07 4.36 2.58
CA PHE A 204 -19.28 3.30 3.57
C PHE A 204 -20.09 2.10 3.04
N ALA A 205 -20.56 2.16 1.79
CA ALA A 205 -21.32 1.09 1.18
C ALA A 205 -20.39 -0.03 0.70
N GLY A 206 -20.53 -1.24 1.26
CA GLY A 206 -19.81 -2.44 0.83
C GLY A 206 -19.37 -3.35 1.98
N GLN A 207 -19.05 -4.59 1.63
CA GLN A 207 -18.77 -5.67 2.56
C GLN A 207 -17.47 -5.43 3.35
N VAL A 208 -17.53 -5.62 4.67
CA VAL A 208 -16.35 -5.62 5.55
C VAL A 208 -15.72 -7.00 5.50
N TYR A 209 -14.43 -7.06 5.18
CA TYR A 209 -13.72 -8.33 5.09
C TYR A 209 -13.19 -8.71 6.47
N LEU A 210 -14.07 -9.30 7.30
CA LEU A 210 -13.79 -9.58 8.71
C LEU A 210 -12.44 -10.28 8.93
N GLY A 211 -12.06 -11.25 8.10
CA GLY A 211 -10.77 -11.94 8.26
C GLY A 211 -9.55 -11.00 8.18
N ARG A 212 -9.58 -10.01 7.28
CA ARG A 212 -8.51 -9.01 7.15
C ARG A 212 -8.55 -7.98 8.27
N VAL A 213 -9.74 -7.56 8.67
CA VAL A 213 -9.93 -6.66 9.82
C VAL A 213 -9.40 -7.32 11.09
N SER A 214 -9.74 -8.58 11.35
CA SER A 214 -9.23 -9.34 12.50
C SER A 214 -7.71 -9.48 12.46
N ALA A 215 -7.13 -9.81 11.31
CA ALA A 215 -5.67 -9.90 11.15
C ALA A 215 -4.97 -8.55 11.37
N GLY A 216 -5.52 -7.47 10.80
CA GLY A 216 -5.03 -6.10 11.01
C GLY A 216 -5.09 -5.70 12.49
N ALA A 217 -6.24 -5.89 13.14
CA ALA A 217 -6.40 -5.58 14.56
C ALA A 217 -5.44 -6.40 15.45
N PHE A 218 -5.25 -7.68 15.12
CA PHE A 218 -4.30 -8.55 15.82
C PHE A 218 -2.86 -8.05 15.69
N LEU A 219 -2.43 -7.63 14.49
CA LEU A 219 -1.10 -7.03 14.30
C LEU A 219 -0.91 -5.77 15.16
N ILE A 220 -1.91 -4.89 15.22
CA ILE A 220 -1.87 -3.68 16.07
C ILE A 220 -1.72 -4.07 17.54
N VAL A 221 -2.57 -4.98 18.03
CA VAL A 221 -2.55 -5.40 19.44
C VAL A 221 -1.19 -6.01 19.80
N ILE A 222 -0.65 -6.91 18.98
CA ILE A 222 0.69 -7.48 19.20
C ILE A 222 1.74 -6.39 19.26
N GLY A 223 1.78 -5.49 18.27
CA GLY A 223 2.81 -4.45 18.24
C GLY A 223 2.70 -3.46 19.40
N VAL A 224 1.48 -3.15 19.87
CA VAL A 224 1.26 -2.33 21.07
C VAL A 224 1.75 -3.06 22.33
N VAL A 225 1.35 -4.32 22.53
CA VAL A 225 1.73 -5.12 23.71
C VAL A 225 3.24 -5.36 23.76
N TRP A 226 3.86 -5.59 22.60
CA TRP A 226 5.30 -5.79 22.48
C TRP A 226 6.09 -4.51 22.27
N SER A 227 5.46 -3.34 22.20
CA SER A 227 6.17 -2.06 21.97
C SER A 227 7.24 -1.81 23.03
N LYS A 228 6.96 -2.14 24.29
CA LYS A 228 7.94 -2.04 25.37
C LYS A 228 9.06 -3.08 25.25
N ALA A 229 8.73 -4.33 24.90
CA ALA A 229 9.74 -5.36 24.67
C ALA A 229 10.64 -5.04 23.48
N ALA A 230 10.06 -4.46 22.40
CA ALA A 230 10.79 -3.96 21.25
C ALA A 230 11.68 -2.78 21.63
N LEU A 231 11.19 -1.85 22.44
CA LEU A 231 11.99 -0.76 22.99
C LEU A 231 13.13 -1.31 23.85
N ASP A 232 12.85 -2.19 24.82
CA ASP A 232 13.85 -2.80 25.69
C ASP A 232 14.87 -3.62 24.88
N PHE A 233 14.44 -4.30 23.82
CA PHE A 233 15.32 -4.98 22.88
C PHE A 233 16.21 -3.99 22.15
N LEU A 234 15.67 -2.87 21.65
CA LEU A 234 16.47 -1.80 21.02
C LEU A 234 17.47 -1.19 22.02
N LEU A 235 17.07 -0.98 23.28
CA LEU A 235 17.95 -0.50 24.35
C LEU A 235 19.06 -1.51 24.67
N ARG A 236 18.75 -2.80 24.73
CA ARG A 236 19.76 -3.86 24.95
C ARG A 236 20.67 -4.03 23.74
N ALA A 237 20.13 -4.02 22.53
CA ALA A 237 20.88 -4.10 21.29
C ALA A 237 21.81 -2.90 21.12
N SER A 238 21.47 -1.77 21.73
CA SER A 238 22.36 -0.61 21.81
C SER A 238 23.54 -0.81 22.78
N ASN A 239 23.63 -1.89 23.55
CA ASN A 239 24.69 -2.12 24.55
C ASN A 239 24.76 -1.03 25.64
N GLY A 240 23.60 -0.54 26.10
CA GLY A 240 23.54 0.50 27.12
C GLY A 240 23.96 1.87 26.62
N THR A 241 24.21 2.00 25.32
CA THR A 241 24.45 3.29 24.71
C THR A 241 23.15 4.07 24.84
N LEU A 242 22.00 3.66 24.27
CA LEU A 242 20.72 4.40 24.37
C LEU A 242 20.29 4.63 25.84
N THR A 243 20.58 5.82 26.36
CA THR A 243 20.10 6.26 27.66
C THR A 243 18.83 7.07 27.45
N ILE A 244 17.69 6.46 27.78
CA ILE A 244 16.44 7.20 27.89
C ILE A 244 16.54 8.02 29.17
N SER A 245 17.01 9.25 29.05
CA SER A 245 17.16 10.17 30.18
C SER A 245 15.82 10.71 30.68
N SER A 246 14.79 10.69 29.83
CA SER A 246 13.46 11.21 30.17
C SER A 246 12.33 10.21 29.89
N GLN A 247 11.37 10.16 30.81
CA GLN A 247 10.15 9.36 30.66
C GLN A 247 9.35 9.75 29.41
N LEU A 248 9.36 11.03 29.02
CA LEU A 248 8.67 11.53 27.83
C LEU A 248 9.27 10.96 26.53
N GLN A 249 10.59 10.81 26.45
CA GLN A 249 11.25 10.23 25.27
C GLN A 249 10.89 8.75 25.09
N ALA A 250 10.87 7.96 26.17
CA ALA A 250 10.36 6.57 26.12
C ALA A 250 8.91 6.51 25.64
N GLN A 251 8.06 7.41 26.15
CA GLN A 251 6.65 7.46 25.76
C GLN A 251 6.48 7.84 24.28
N LEU A 252 7.27 8.80 23.78
CA LEU A 252 7.21 9.24 22.39
C LEU A 252 7.65 8.14 21.43
N VAL A 253 8.76 7.45 21.71
CA VAL A 253 9.23 6.32 20.88
C VAL A 253 8.22 5.17 20.90
N SER A 254 7.64 4.85 22.06
CA SER A 254 6.59 3.83 22.16
C SER A 254 5.33 4.22 21.36
N LEU A 255 4.99 5.51 21.33
CA LEU A 255 3.89 6.03 20.52
C LEU A 255 4.17 5.93 19.02
N GLU A 256 5.39 6.24 18.58
CA GLU A 256 5.81 6.11 17.17
C GLU A 256 5.75 4.66 16.71
N ILE A 257 6.26 3.71 17.51
CA ILE A 257 6.17 2.27 17.23
C ILE A 257 4.70 1.86 17.12
N THR A 258 3.87 2.29 18.06
CA THR A 258 2.42 2.02 18.05
C THR A 258 1.75 2.57 16.79
N ALA A 259 2.06 3.80 16.40
CA ALA A 259 1.51 4.43 15.19
C ALA A 259 1.94 3.70 13.92
N LEU A 260 3.21 3.29 13.81
CA LEU A 260 3.70 2.51 12.67
C LEU A 260 2.99 1.17 12.54
N VAL A 261 2.85 0.43 13.65
CA VAL A 261 2.12 -0.85 13.64
C VAL A 261 0.64 -0.62 13.33
N ALA A 262 0.02 0.43 13.87
CA ALA A 262 -1.36 0.82 13.56
C ALA A 262 -1.57 1.08 12.06
N LEU A 263 -0.67 1.84 11.45
CA LEU A 263 -0.71 2.19 10.04
C LEU A 263 -0.54 0.96 9.15
N VAL A 264 0.42 0.09 9.47
CA VAL A 264 0.68 -1.16 8.73
C VAL A 264 -0.49 -2.14 8.87
N GLY A 265 -0.97 -2.38 10.09
CA GLY A 265 -2.07 -3.31 10.36
C GLY A 265 -3.38 -2.89 9.67
N ALA A 266 -3.70 -1.59 9.71
CA ALA A 266 -4.88 -1.06 9.04
C ALA A 266 -4.71 -0.98 7.52
N GLY A 267 -3.51 -0.63 7.02
CA GLY A 267 -3.20 -0.64 5.59
C GLY A 267 -3.33 -2.02 4.97
N PHE A 268 -2.89 -3.06 5.68
CA PHE A 268 -3.12 -4.45 5.28
C PHE A 268 -4.61 -4.78 5.15
N ALA A 269 -5.44 -4.32 6.09
CA ALA A 269 -6.88 -4.55 6.04
C ALA A 269 -7.59 -3.77 4.92
N GLY A 270 -7.12 -2.55 4.63
CA GLY A 270 -7.63 -1.71 3.55
C GLY A 270 -7.22 -2.18 2.15
N ALA A 271 -6.10 -2.89 2.05
CA ALA A 271 -5.54 -3.37 0.79
C ALA A 271 -6.54 -4.21 -0.01
N THR A 272 -6.63 -3.96 -1.32
CA THR A 272 -7.53 -4.59 -2.30
C THR A 272 -9.01 -4.43 -1.98
N THR A 273 -9.39 -3.32 -1.33
CA THR A 273 -10.79 -2.97 -1.05
C THR A 273 -11.09 -1.55 -1.52
N ARG A 274 -12.31 -1.27 -2.01
CA ARG A 274 -12.73 0.11 -2.34
C ARG A 274 -12.98 0.94 -1.09
N ASN A 275 -13.28 0.27 0.02
CA ASN A 275 -13.66 0.90 1.28
C ASN A 275 -12.52 0.85 2.28
N GLY A 276 -11.29 1.15 1.84
CA GLY A 276 -10.10 1.05 2.67
C GLY A 276 -10.23 1.83 3.99
N LEU A 277 -10.81 3.03 3.93
CA LEU A 277 -11.08 3.86 5.10
C LEU A 277 -12.05 3.19 6.10
N LYS A 278 -13.08 2.48 5.60
CA LYS A 278 -14.02 1.70 6.43
C LYS A 278 -13.32 0.51 7.09
N GLN A 279 -12.50 -0.24 6.35
CA GLN A 279 -11.74 -1.36 6.92
C GLN A 279 -10.77 -0.85 8.00
N GLY A 280 -10.07 0.26 7.73
CA GLY A 280 -9.17 0.91 8.68
C GLY A 280 -9.88 1.37 9.95
N LEU A 281 -11.06 1.99 9.83
CA LEU A 281 -11.88 2.36 10.98
C LEU A 281 -12.30 1.13 11.80
N CYS A 282 -12.76 0.06 11.16
CA CYS A 282 -13.13 -1.18 11.85
C CYS A 282 -11.93 -1.80 12.58
N VAL A 283 -10.75 -1.81 11.95
CA VAL A 283 -9.49 -2.25 12.56
C VAL A 283 -9.14 -1.38 13.77
N GLY A 284 -9.21 -0.06 13.61
CA GLY A 284 -8.91 0.91 14.66
C GLY A 284 -9.81 0.74 15.87
N ILE A 285 -11.13 0.62 15.69
CA ILE A 285 -12.10 0.40 16.77
C ILE A 285 -11.86 -0.95 17.46
N ALA A 286 -11.65 -2.02 16.70
CA ALA A 286 -11.42 -3.34 17.27
C ALA A 286 -10.12 -3.41 18.08
N ALA A 287 -9.02 -2.90 17.52
CA ALA A 287 -7.73 -2.83 18.21
C ALA A 287 -7.82 -1.91 19.44
N ALA A 288 -8.49 -0.76 19.32
CA ALA A 288 -8.70 0.17 20.42
C ALA A 288 -9.44 -0.47 21.60
N ALA A 289 -10.53 -1.20 21.33
CA ALA A 289 -11.30 -1.88 22.37
C ALA A 289 -10.45 -2.93 23.12
N ILE A 290 -9.62 -3.70 22.39
CA ILE A 290 -8.73 -4.70 22.98
C ILE A 290 -7.62 -4.02 23.81
N VAL A 291 -6.96 -3.01 23.26
CA VAL A 291 -5.90 -2.26 23.95
C VAL A 291 -6.46 -1.58 25.21
N LEU A 292 -7.66 -1.01 25.16
CA LEU A 292 -8.33 -0.44 26.32
C LEU A 292 -8.58 -1.51 27.40
N GLY A 293 -9.08 -2.69 27.01
CA GLY A 293 -9.27 -3.81 27.95
C GLY A 293 -7.97 -4.25 28.63
N LEU A 294 -6.86 -4.25 27.88
CA LEU A 294 -5.53 -4.54 28.43
C LEU A 294 -5.05 -3.43 29.39
N GLN A 295 -5.32 -2.17 29.07
CA GLN A 295 -4.93 -1.02 29.90
C GLN A 295 -5.73 -0.92 31.20
N ILE A 296 -7.02 -1.24 31.19
CA ILE A 296 -7.90 -1.22 32.38
C ILE A 296 -7.39 -2.19 33.46
N ASN A 297 -6.81 -3.32 33.05
CA ASN A 297 -6.21 -4.28 33.97
C ASN A 297 -4.83 -3.85 34.51
N GLY A 298 -4.28 -2.74 34.02
CA GLY A 298 -2.96 -2.25 34.42
C GLY A 298 -2.99 -1.36 35.67
N PRO A 299 -2.04 -1.51 36.60
CA PRO A 299 -1.99 -0.69 37.83
C PRO A 299 -1.67 0.81 37.59
N LYS A 300 -1.36 1.20 36.34
CA LYS A 300 -1.01 2.56 35.93
C LYS A 300 -2.05 3.19 34.99
N PHE A 301 -3.29 2.70 35.03
CA PHE A 301 -4.35 3.23 34.18
C PHE A 301 -4.59 4.72 34.48
N THR A 302 -4.41 5.55 33.45
CA THR A 302 -4.79 6.96 33.48
C THR A 302 -5.74 7.19 32.31
N LEU A 303 -6.92 7.75 32.60
CA LEU A 303 -7.98 7.92 31.61
C LEU A 303 -7.52 8.79 30.44
N GLU A 304 -6.74 9.84 30.72
CA GLU A 304 -6.19 10.75 29.70
C GLU A 304 -5.26 10.03 28.72
N SER A 305 -4.34 9.21 29.24
CA SER A 305 -3.44 8.41 28.39
C SER A 305 -4.21 7.39 27.56
N ALA A 306 -5.24 6.77 28.15
CA ALA A 306 -6.11 5.85 27.45
C ALA A 306 -6.83 6.55 26.28
N ILE A 307 -7.50 7.69 26.52
CA ILE A 307 -8.20 8.47 25.49
C ILE A 307 -7.23 8.87 24.37
N PHE A 308 -6.07 9.40 24.72
CA PHE A 308 -5.05 9.80 23.75
C PHE A 308 -4.61 8.60 22.88
N THR A 309 -4.33 7.46 23.50
CA THR A 309 -3.92 6.24 22.79
C THR A 309 -5.03 5.71 21.88
N GLN A 310 -6.28 5.66 22.36
CA GLN A 310 -7.41 5.19 21.57
C GLN A 310 -7.67 6.08 20.35
N SER A 311 -7.67 7.40 20.56
CA SER A 311 -7.84 8.36 19.46
C SER A 311 -6.72 8.24 18.43
N GLY A 312 -5.46 8.11 18.88
CA GLY A 312 -4.30 7.91 18.01
C GLY A 312 -4.41 6.64 17.17
N ILE A 313 -4.75 5.50 17.80
CA ILE A 313 -4.93 4.22 17.09
C ILE A 313 -6.03 4.33 16.03
N ILE A 314 -7.19 4.91 16.37
CA ILE A 314 -8.31 5.03 15.44
C ILE A 314 -7.94 5.94 14.26
N THR A 315 -7.38 7.12 14.53
CA THR A 315 -6.99 8.09 13.49
C THR A 315 -5.94 7.49 12.56
N VAL A 316 -4.87 6.92 13.11
CA VAL A 316 -3.80 6.32 12.30
C VAL A 316 -4.29 5.10 11.53
N ALA A 317 -5.18 4.28 12.11
CA ALA A 317 -5.77 3.15 11.42
C ALA A 317 -6.68 3.58 10.26
N MET A 318 -7.46 4.67 10.40
CA MET A 318 -8.24 5.22 9.29
C MET A 318 -7.34 5.65 8.12
N VAL A 319 -6.27 6.39 8.42
CA VAL A 319 -5.29 6.83 7.42
C VAL A 319 -4.60 5.63 6.77
N GLY A 320 -4.18 4.65 7.58
CA GLY A 320 -3.57 3.41 7.10
C GLY A 320 -4.49 2.63 6.17
N GLY A 321 -5.75 2.42 6.57
CA GLY A 321 -6.74 1.72 5.74
C GLY A 321 -7.06 2.44 4.44
N TRP A 322 -7.19 3.77 4.46
CA TRP A 322 -7.33 4.56 3.23
C TRP A 322 -6.12 4.39 2.31
N PHE A 323 -4.92 4.54 2.86
CA PHE A 323 -3.67 4.39 2.13
C PHE A 323 -3.56 2.98 1.51
N GLY A 324 -3.85 1.93 2.28
CA GLY A 324 -3.87 0.56 1.78
C GLY A 324 -4.85 0.35 0.62
N GLY A 325 -6.03 0.95 0.67
CA GLY A 325 -7.03 0.87 -0.41
C GLY A 325 -6.59 1.60 -1.69
N GLN A 326 -5.85 2.71 -1.56
CA GLN A 326 -5.30 3.43 -2.71
C GLN A 326 -4.12 2.70 -3.35
N LEU A 327 -3.24 2.15 -2.51
CA LEU A 327 -2.06 1.43 -2.96
C LEU A 327 -2.40 0.12 -3.67
N PHE A 328 -3.41 -0.57 -3.15
CA PHE A 328 -3.86 -1.84 -3.68
C PHE A 328 -5.34 -1.71 -3.99
N PRO A 329 -5.73 -1.20 -5.17
CA PRO A 329 -7.13 -1.17 -5.55
C PRO A 329 -7.67 -2.60 -5.69
N PRO A 330 -8.98 -2.83 -5.47
CA PRO A 330 -9.58 -4.14 -5.64
C PRO A 330 -9.45 -4.59 -7.08
N VAL A 331 -8.85 -5.76 -7.27
CA VAL A 331 -8.88 -6.47 -8.54
C VAL A 331 -10.36 -6.73 -8.84
N SER A 332 -10.88 -6.10 -9.90
CA SER A 332 -12.30 -6.18 -10.28
C SER A 332 -12.76 -7.64 -10.18
N ALA A 333 -13.65 -7.92 -9.24
CA ALA A 333 -14.15 -9.27 -9.04
C ALA A 333 -14.71 -9.74 -10.38
N ARG A 334 -14.06 -10.74 -10.98
CA ARG A 334 -14.53 -11.39 -12.21
C ARG A 334 -15.98 -11.74 -11.95
N ARG A 335 -16.89 -10.98 -12.57
CA ARG A 335 -18.34 -11.14 -12.39
C ARG A 335 -18.60 -12.61 -12.65
N ARG A 336 -18.82 -13.41 -11.60
CA ARG A 336 -19.15 -14.82 -11.75
C ARG A 336 -20.40 -14.80 -12.62
N LYS A 337 -20.27 -15.25 -13.88
CA LYS A 337 -21.42 -15.44 -14.76
C LYS A 337 -22.40 -16.26 -13.93
N GLY A 338 -23.52 -15.64 -13.57
CA GLY A 338 -24.54 -16.28 -12.75
C GLY A 338 -24.85 -17.62 -13.38
N HIS A 339 -24.73 -18.69 -12.60
CA HIS A 339 -25.19 -19.99 -13.01
C HIS A 339 -26.69 -19.83 -13.17
N ILE A 340 -27.17 -19.79 -14.41
CA ILE A 340 -28.60 -19.85 -14.70
C ILE A 340 -29.00 -21.28 -14.34
N PRO A 341 -29.91 -21.50 -13.37
CA PRO A 341 -30.49 -22.81 -13.15
C PRO A 341 -31.35 -23.15 -14.38
N TYR A 342 -31.09 -24.33 -14.97
CA TYR A 342 -31.88 -24.91 -16.06
C TYR A 342 -33.23 -25.38 -15.56
#